data_AF-A0AAJ1TM62-F1
#
_entry.id   AF-A0AAJ1TM62-F1
#
_cell.length_a   1.000
_cell.length_b   1.000
_cell.length_c   1.000
_cell.angle_alpha   90.00
_cell.angle_beta   90.00
_cell.angle_gamma   90.00
#
_symmetry.space_group_name_H-M   'P 1'
#
loop_
_entity.id
_entity.type
_entity.pdbx_description
1 polymer ?
#
loop_
_entity_poly.entity_id
_entity_poly.type
_entity_poly.pdbx_seq_one_letter_code
_entity_poly.pdbx_strand_id
1 'polypeptide(L)'
;MSPTLYLDAAETLARNCVRRHVDRTGLTWEAARDRVAEAFGWTPGTLYNLLRGRLKKLDGDLRAGLTRYAIEDIEHEIAALTRELECARGLGRSEDPALVRRASRLLAQAQALHAALTAGASL
;
A
#
# COMPACT_ATOMS: atom_id res chain seq x y z
N MET A 1 -15.50 -12.41 11.40
CA MET A 1 -15.58 -11.13 10.64
C MET A 1 -16.57 -11.30 9.50
N SER A 2 -17.47 -10.34 9.25
CA SER A 2 -18.46 -10.42 8.18
C SER A 2 -17.80 -10.29 6.79
N PRO A 3 -18.27 -10.99 5.73
CA PRO A 3 -17.76 -10.84 4.36
C PRO A 3 -17.69 -9.39 3.85
N THR A 4 -18.57 -8.51 4.33
CA THR A 4 -18.59 -7.09 3.98
C THR A 4 -17.36 -6.33 4.49
N LEU A 5 -16.93 -6.60 5.73
CA LEU A 5 -15.76 -5.94 6.34
C LEU A 5 -14.48 -6.24 5.54
N TYR A 6 -14.36 -7.47 5.01
CA TYR A 6 -13.22 -7.84 4.17
C TYR A 6 -13.20 -7.11 2.82
N LEU A 7 -14.37 -6.83 2.23
CA LEU A 7 -14.46 -6.10 0.98
C LEU A 7 -14.12 -4.62 1.17
N ASP A 8 -14.59 -4.01 2.26
CA ASP A 8 -14.30 -2.61 2.59
C ASP A 8 -12.80 -2.40 2.84
N ALA A 9 -12.17 -3.32 3.57
CA ALA A 9 -10.73 -3.27 3.82
C ALA A 9 -9.91 -3.53 2.54
N ALA A 10 -10.33 -4.50 1.72
CA ALA A 10 -9.72 -4.76 0.42
C ALA A 10 -9.85 -3.55 -0.53
N GLU A 11 -11.01 -2.88 -0.56
CA GLU A 11 -11.22 -1.66 -1.33
C GLU A 11 -10.27 -0.55 -0.88
N THR A 12 -10.20 -0.31 0.43
CA THR A 12 -9.33 0.71 1.02
C THR A 12 -7.87 0.46 0.66
N LEU A 13 -7.42 -0.79 0.79
CA LEU A 13 -6.06 -1.19 0.46
C LEU A 13 -5.77 -1.01 -1.03
N ALA A 14 -6.64 -1.53 -1.89
CA ALA A 14 -6.55 -1.40 -3.35
C ALA A 14 -6.49 0.08 -3.78
N ARG A 15 -7.34 0.93 -3.21
CA ARG A 15 -7.39 2.37 -3.51
C ARG A 15 -6.07 3.05 -3.13
N ASN A 16 -5.49 2.68 -2.00
CA ASN A 16 -4.20 3.20 -1.56
C ASN A 16 -3.06 2.79 -2.51
N CYS A 17 -3.02 1.52 -2.95
CA CYS A 17 -2.04 1.06 -3.93
C CYS A 17 -2.14 1.85 -5.25
N VAL A 18 -3.36 2.06 -5.77
CA VAL A 18 -3.55 2.85 -7.01
C VAL A 18 -3.11 4.29 -6.83
N ARG A 19 -3.50 4.94 -5.72
CA ARG A 19 -3.09 6.31 -5.42
C ARG A 19 -1.56 6.45 -5.35
N ARG A 20 -0.89 5.56 -4.61
CA ARG A 20 0.58 5.57 -4.52
C ARG A 20 1.24 5.32 -5.87
N HIS A 21 0.65 4.48 -6.71
CA HIS A 21 1.16 4.27 -8.07
C HIS A 21 1.02 5.52 -8.95
N VAL A 22 -0.09 6.25 -8.84
CA VAL A 22 -0.27 7.57 -9.49
C VAL A 22 0.79 8.54 -9.01
N ASP A 23 0.96 8.69 -7.69
CA ASP A 23 1.92 9.63 -7.10
C ASP A 23 3.37 9.31 -7.53
N ARG A 24 3.71 8.02 -7.68
CA ARG A 24 5.05 7.55 -8.06
C ARG A 24 5.36 7.73 -9.55
N THR A 25 4.36 7.58 -10.43
CA THR A 25 4.58 7.46 -11.88
C THR A 25 4.03 8.63 -12.69
N GLY A 26 3.14 9.45 -12.12
CA GLY A 26 2.43 10.50 -12.84
C GLY A 26 1.37 9.98 -13.84
N LEU A 27 1.09 8.67 -13.83
CA LEU A 27 0.06 8.08 -14.69
C LEU A 27 -1.34 8.56 -14.29
N THR A 28 -2.28 8.50 -15.23
CA THR A 28 -3.70 8.70 -14.93
C THR A 28 -4.19 7.61 -13.96
N TRP A 29 -5.24 7.92 -13.20
CA TRP A 29 -5.85 6.96 -12.28
C TRP A 29 -6.22 5.63 -12.97
N GLU A 30 -6.74 5.69 -14.19
CA GLU A 30 -7.14 4.52 -14.97
C GLU A 30 -5.95 3.67 -15.39
N ALA A 31 -4.90 4.30 -15.93
CA ALA A 31 -3.68 3.60 -16.31
C ALA A 31 -2.98 2.99 -15.08
N ALA A 32 -2.92 3.74 -13.97
CA ALA A 32 -2.36 3.24 -12.71
C ALA A 32 -3.16 2.06 -12.15
N ARG A 33 -4.51 2.15 -12.17
CA ARG A 33 -5.38 1.04 -11.78
C ARG A 33 -5.09 -0.20 -12.59
N ASP A 34 -4.97 -0.08 -13.91
CA ASP A 34 -4.77 -1.25 -14.77
C ASP A 34 -3.41 -1.91 -14.52
N ARG A 35 -2.34 -1.12 -14.33
CA ARG A 35 -1.02 -1.63 -13.92
C ARG A 35 -1.03 -2.30 -12.55
N VAL A 36 -1.77 -1.72 -11.61
CA VAL A 36 -1.92 -2.29 -10.26
C VAL A 36 -2.73 -3.58 -10.30
N ALA A 37 -3.79 -3.65 -11.12
CA ALA A 37 -4.57 -4.86 -11.31
C ALA A 37 -3.69 -6.00 -11.86
N GLU A 38 -2.90 -5.72 -12.91
CA GLU A 38 -1.94 -6.67 -13.46
C GLU A 38 -0.94 -7.16 -12.41
N ALA A 39 -0.41 -6.25 -11.59
CA ALA A 39 0.54 -6.60 -10.52
C ALA A 39 -0.09 -7.47 -9.42
N PHE A 40 -1.40 -7.33 -9.17
CA PHE A 40 -2.14 -8.21 -8.25
C PHE A 40 -2.41 -9.60 -8.86
N GLY A 41 -2.18 -9.77 -10.18
CA GLY A 41 -2.64 -10.93 -10.95
C GLY A 41 -4.13 -10.88 -11.26
N TRP A 42 -4.73 -9.68 -11.22
CA TRP A 42 -6.16 -9.46 -11.42
C TRP A 42 -6.43 -8.89 -12.81
N THR A 43 -7.65 -9.10 -13.31
CA THR A 43 -8.10 -8.33 -14.47
C THR A 43 -8.38 -6.88 -14.07
N PRO A 44 -8.16 -5.90 -14.96
CA PRO A 44 -8.56 -4.50 -14.74
C PRO A 44 -10.02 -4.34 -14.30
N GLY A 45 -10.92 -5.16 -14.87
CA GLY A 45 -12.34 -5.18 -14.52
C GLY A 45 -12.61 -5.62 -13.07
N THR A 46 -11.83 -6.56 -12.55
CA THR A 46 -11.95 -7.02 -11.15
C THR A 46 -11.61 -5.89 -10.18
N LEU A 47 -10.48 -5.22 -10.38
CA LEU A 47 -10.06 -4.09 -9.53
C LEU A 47 -11.02 -2.91 -9.67
N TYR A 48 -11.49 -2.62 -10.89
CA TYR A 48 -12.52 -1.59 -11.12
C TYR A 48 -13.80 -1.87 -10.32
N ASN A 49 -14.30 -3.11 -10.36
CA ASN A 49 -15.51 -3.48 -9.63
C ASN A 49 -15.31 -3.42 -8.11
N LEU A 50 -14.13 -3.80 -7.60
CA LEU A 50 -13.80 -3.64 -6.19
C LEU A 50 -13.84 -2.16 -5.78
N LEU A 51 -13.14 -1.29 -6.52
CA LEU A 51 -13.06 0.16 -6.25
C LEU A 51 -14.40 0.92 -6.41
N ARG A 52 -15.43 0.25 -6.97
CA ARG A 52 -16.78 0.79 -7.14
C ARG A 52 -17.79 0.16 -6.17
N GLY A 53 -17.35 -0.71 -5.25
CA GLY A 53 -18.23 -1.45 -4.34
C GLY A 53 -19.17 -2.43 -5.06
N ARG A 54 -18.82 -2.85 -6.30
CA ARG A 54 -19.63 -3.74 -7.14
C ARG A 54 -19.15 -5.20 -7.09
N LEU A 55 -18.01 -5.47 -6.47
CA LEU A 55 -17.51 -6.82 -6.31
C LEU A 55 -18.29 -7.54 -5.20
N LYS A 56 -18.96 -8.65 -5.55
CA LYS A 56 -19.83 -9.38 -4.61
C LYS A 56 -19.06 -10.26 -3.62
N LYS A 57 -17.88 -10.76 -4.04
CA LYS A 57 -17.03 -11.67 -3.27
C LYS A 57 -15.57 -11.48 -3.69
N LEU A 58 -14.68 -11.60 -2.72
CA LEU A 58 -13.24 -11.69 -2.95
C LEU A 58 -12.83 -13.15 -2.68
N ASP A 59 -12.37 -13.84 -3.72
CA ASP A 59 -11.87 -15.21 -3.56
C ASP A 59 -10.49 -15.24 -2.86
N GLY A 60 -10.04 -16.44 -2.51
CA GLY A 60 -8.79 -16.64 -1.76
C GLY A 60 -7.55 -16.20 -2.53
N ASP A 61 -7.51 -16.46 -3.83
CA ASP A 61 -6.36 -16.15 -4.70
C ASP A 61 -6.25 -14.65 -4.93
N LEU A 62 -7.37 -13.98 -5.17
CA LEU A 62 -7.44 -12.53 -5.29
C LEU A 62 -6.96 -11.89 -3.99
N ARG A 63 -7.48 -12.34 -2.84
CA ARG A 63 -7.06 -11.84 -1.53
C ARG A 63 -5.55 -12.01 -1.33
N ALA A 64 -5.01 -13.19 -1.63
CA ALA A 64 -3.57 -13.46 -1.49
C ALA A 64 -2.72 -12.54 -2.38
N GLY A 65 -3.15 -12.32 -3.63
CA GLY A 65 -2.48 -11.40 -4.56
C GLY A 65 -2.44 -9.96 -4.05
N LEU A 66 -3.58 -9.45 -3.55
CA LEU A 66 -3.69 -8.12 -2.98
C LEU A 66 -2.82 -7.96 -1.72
N THR A 67 -2.87 -8.93 -0.81
CA THR A 67 -2.05 -8.92 0.42
C THR A 67 -0.56 -8.94 0.09
N ARG A 68 -0.13 -9.80 -0.83
CA ARG A 68 1.27 -9.89 -1.26
C ARG A 68 1.77 -8.56 -1.81
N TYR A 69 1.05 -7.96 -2.75
CA TYR A 69 1.47 -6.68 -3.32
C TYR A 69 1.48 -5.56 -2.27
N ALA A 70 0.49 -5.52 -1.38
CA ALA A 70 0.47 -4.53 -0.31
C ALA A 70 1.69 -4.65 0.61
N ILE A 71 2.11 -5.87 0.93
CA ILE A 71 3.34 -6.12 1.68
C ILE A 71 4.55 -5.58 0.91
N GLU A 72 4.70 -5.95 -0.37
CA GLU A 72 5.81 -5.48 -1.22
C GLU A 72 5.86 -3.95 -1.33
N ASP A 73 4.71 -3.28 -1.48
CA ASP A 73 4.62 -1.81 -1.57
C ASP A 73 5.04 -1.15 -0.25
N ILE A 74 4.64 -1.71 0.89
CA ILE A 74 5.03 -1.23 2.22
C ILE A 74 6.53 -1.47 2.48
N GLU A 75 7.08 -2.60 2.04
CA GLU A 75 8.52 -2.88 2.16
C GLU A 75 9.36 -1.87 1.40
N HIS A 76 8.94 -1.50 0.18
CA HIS A 76 9.58 -0.41 -0.56
C HIS A 76 9.47 0.94 0.18
N GLU A 77 8.32 1.24 0.78
CA GLU A 77 8.12 2.46 1.57
C GLU A 77 9.02 2.49 2.81
N ILE A 78 9.14 1.37 3.53
CA ILE A 78 10.06 1.20 4.67
C ILE A 78 11.50 1.44 4.22
N ALA A 79 11.93 0.85 3.11
CA ALA A 79 13.28 1.02 2.58
C ALA A 79 13.58 2.49 2.20
N ALA A 80 12.63 3.16 1.54
CA ALA A 80 12.75 4.58 1.19
C ALA A 80 12.85 5.47 2.42
N LEU A 81 11.94 5.33 3.38
CA LEU A 81 11.92 6.11 4.63
C LEU A 81 13.18 5.86 5.49
N THR A 82 13.67 4.63 5.50
CA THR A 82 14.93 4.29 6.20
C THR A 82 16.10 5.04 5.57
N ARG A 83 16.21 5.03 4.24
CA ARG A 83 17.26 5.76 3.51
C ARG A 83 17.15 7.27 3.71
N GLU A 84 15.94 7.82 3.69
CA GLU A 84 15.72 9.25 3.99
C GLU A 84 16.20 9.62 5.40
N LEU A 85 15.91 8.79 6.40
CA LEU A 85 16.39 8.99 7.77
C LEU A 85 17.91 8.87 7.88
N GLU A 86 18.53 7.90 7.19
CA GLU A 86 19.98 7.76 7.14
C GLU A 86 20.63 8.98 6.50
N CYS A 87 20.11 9.47 5.38
CA CYS A 87 20.59 10.69 4.73
C CYS A 87 20.43 11.92 5.63
N ALA A 88 19.28 12.07 6.29
CA ALA A 88 19.02 13.16 7.22
C ALA A 88 19.92 13.13 8.47
N ARG A 89 20.39 11.94 8.89
CA ARG A 89 21.30 11.76 10.03
C ARG A 89 22.78 11.86 9.66
N GLY A 90 23.17 11.39 8.46
CA GLY A 90 24.56 11.28 8.03
C GLY A 90 25.15 12.56 7.41
N LEU A 91 24.31 13.44 6.88
CA LEU A 91 24.73 14.75 6.38
C LEU A 91 24.62 15.75 7.52
N GLY A 92 25.73 16.00 8.23
CA GLY A 92 25.85 16.98 9.33
C GLY A 92 25.61 18.46 8.94
N ARG A 93 24.60 18.74 8.11
CA ARG A 93 24.17 20.05 7.68
C ARG A 93 22.68 20.19 7.95
N SER A 94 22.39 20.99 8.97
CA SER A 94 21.06 21.45 9.35
C SER A 94 20.04 20.31 9.43
N GLU A 95 20.11 19.57 10.53
CA GLU A 95 18.99 18.79 11.02
C GLU A 95 17.73 19.66 10.91
N ASP A 96 16.73 19.25 10.14
CA ASP A 96 15.37 19.69 10.39
C ASP A 96 14.78 18.64 11.35
N PRO A 97 14.73 18.92 12.66
CA PRO A 97 14.17 17.98 13.62
C PRO A 97 12.73 17.59 13.28
N ALA A 98 11.99 18.44 12.56
CA ALA A 98 10.63 18.13 12.15
C ALA A 98 10.60 17.07 11.05
N LEU A 99 11.51 17.14 10.07
CA LEU A 99 11.62 16.15 9.00
C LEU A 99 12.01 14.77 9.54
N VAL A 100 13.02 14.72 10.43
CA VAL A 100 13.45 13.47 11.07
C VAL A 100 12.33 12.84 11.91
N ARG A 101 11.62 13.65 12.71
CA ARG A 101 10.46 13.17 13.49
C ARG A 101 9.34 12.65 12.59
N ARG A 102 9.05 13.35 11.50
CA ARG A 102 8.01 12.95 10.55
C ARG A 102 8.36 11.63 9.87
N ALA A 103 9.55 11.51 9.29
CA ALA A 103 9.99 10.28 8.63
C ALA A 103 10.05 9.10 9.61
N SER A 104 10.51 9.32 10.85
CA SER A 104 10.51 8.29 11.90
C SER A 104 9.10 7.81 12.27
N ARG A 105 8.13 8.73 12.37
CA ARG A 105 6.73 8.40 12.62
C ARG A 105 6.13 7.59 11.48
N LEU A 106 6.38 8.00 10.24
CA LEU A 106 5.89 7.29 9.05
C LEU A 106 6.51 5.88 8.96
N LEU A 107 7.81 5.74 9.25
CA LEU A 107 8.48 4.45 9.27
C LEU A 107 7.86 3.51 10.32
N ALA A 108 7.62 4.00 11.53
CA ALA A 108 6.96 3.20 12.58
C ALA A 108 5.54 2.76 12.18
N GLN A 109 4.79 3.62 11.50
CA GLN A 109 3.46 3.28 10.98
C GLN A 109 3.53 2.22 9.88
N ALA A 110 4.46 2.36 8.93
CA ALA A 110 4.67 1.40 7.85
C ALA A 110 5.09 0.03 8.41
N GLN A 111 6.00 0.00 9.38
CA GLN A 111 6.42 -1.23 10.06
C GLN A 111 5.28 -1.91 10.82
N ALA A 112 4.44 -1.13 11.53
CA ALA A 112 3.28 -1.67 12.22
C ALA A 112 2.25 -2.28 11.24
N LEU A 113 2.03 -1.62 10.11
CA LEU A 113 1.14 -2.12 9.06
C LEU A 113 1.69 -3.39 8.40
N HIS A 114 2.99 -3.44 8.11
CA HIS A 114 3.69 -4.63 7.59
C HIS A 114 3.55 -5.82 8.55
N ALA A 115 3.79 -5.59 9.85
CA ALA A 115 3.63 -6.61 10.87
C ALA A 115 2.18 -7.14 10.96
N ALA A 116 1.18 -6.25 10.86
CA ALA A 116 -0.23 -6.65 10.86
C ALA A 116 -0.58 -7.54 9.65
N LEU A 117 -0.13 -7.15 8.45
CA LEU A 117 -0.40 -7.89 7.21
C LEU A 117 0.32 -9.24 7.18
N THR A 118 1.55 -9.32 7.68
CA THR A 118 2.35 -10.56 7.68
C THR A 118 1.93 -11.55 8.78
N ALA A 119 1.43 -11.06 9.92
CA ALA A 119 0.91 -11.91 10.99
C ALA A 119 -0.42 -12.61 10.62
N GLY A 120 -0.98 -12.32 9.44
CA GLY A 120 -2.34 -12.74 9.07
C GLY A 120 -3.41 -12.13 9.98
N ALA A 121 -3.06 -11.10 10.76
CA ALA A 121 -4.01 -10.32 11.53
C ALA A 121 -4.93 -9.66 10.51
N SER A 122 -6.17 -10.14 10.47
CA SER A 122 -7.14 -9.77 9.47
C SER A 122 -7.32 -8.26 9.45
N LEU A 123 -7.14 -7.68 8.26
CA LEU A 123 -7.80 -6.43 7.86
C LEU A 123 -9.30 -6.51 8.12
#